data_AF-A0A944L282-F1
#
_entry.id   AF-A0A944L282-F1
#
_cell.length_a   1.000
_cell.length_b   1.000
_cell.length_c   1.000
_cell.angle_alpha   90.00
_cell.angle_beta   90.00
_cell.angle_gamma   90.00
#
_symmetry.space_group_name_H-M   'P 1'
#
loop_
_entity.id
_entity.type
_entity.pdbx_description
1 polymer ?
#
loop_
_entity_poly.entity_id
_entity_poly.type
_entity_poly.pdbx_seq_one_letter_code
_entity_poly.pdbx_strand_id
1 'polypeptide(L)'
;MTGVLYVVLLGVILLGVGILAWSSASSAAAATAAAAAKGEQPPSYFGVEPEWTCVEPAVPPAELPGEGGRIDPYRPYLAFGVAGGDAVLWDARTGKPLKVSAGKVRLVPAKSAGERCPLTAPTSGRSPAAS
;
A
#
# COMPACT_ATOMS: atom_id res chain seq x y z
N MET A 1 33.01 4.93 -38.42
CA MET A 1 33.16 5.76 -37.19
C MET A 1 31.81 6.32 -36.72
N THR A 2 30.95 6.81 -37.61
CA THR A 2 29.63 7.40 -37.28
C THR A 2 28.66 6.42 -36.59
N GLY A 3 28.63 5.14 -37.01
CA GLY A 3 27.75 4.14 -36.39
C GLY A 3 28.10 3.82 -34.93
N VAL A 4 29.39 3.74 -34.61
CA VAL A 4 29.87 3.52 -33.23
C VAL A 4 29.52 4.72 -32.35
N LEU A 5 29.68 5.94 -32.88
CA LEU A 5 29.31 7.17 -32.18
C LEU A 5 27.80 7.20 -31.86
N TYR A 6 26.94 6.81 -32.81
CA TYR A 6 25.49 6.73 -32.60
C TYR A 6 25.11 5.72 -31.53
N VAL A 7 25.72 4.52 -31.54
CA VAL A 7 25.44 3.48 -30.53
C VAL A 7 25.88 3.94 -29.14
N VAL A 8 27.05 4.58 -29.03
CA VAL A 8 27.52 5.14 -27.76
C VAL A 8 26.60 6.26 -27.28
N LEU A 9 26.21 7.18 -28.15
CA LEU A 9 25.29 8.28 -27.82
C LEU A 9 23.94 7.75 -27.34
N LEU A 10 23.38 6.75 -28.04
CA LEU A 10 22.10 6.14 -27.70
C LEU A 10 22.19 5.36 -26.39
N GLY A 11 23.31 4.68 -26.12
CA GLY A 11 23.59 4.04 -24.83
C GLY A 11 23.64 5.05 -23.68
N VAL A 12 24.31 6.19 -23.86
CA VAL A 12 24.37 7.27 -22.86
C VAL A 12 22.98 7.86 -22.59
N ILE A 13 22.18 8.07 -23.64
CA ILE A 13 20.81 8.58 -23.51
C ILE A 13 19.94 7.60 -22.73
N LEU A 14 19.96 6.30 -23.09
CA LEU A 14 19.16 5.28 -22.40
C LEU A 14 19.57 5.12 -20.93
N LEU A 15 20.88 5.14 -20.65
CA LEU A 15 21.41 5.13 -19.27
C LEU A 15 20.95 6.35 -18.48
N GLY A 16 21.06 7.55 -19.06
CA GLY A 16 20.64 8.79 -18.42
C GLY A 16 19.14 8.80 -18.08
N VAL A 17 18.29 8.39 -19.03
CA VAL A 17 16.84 8.28 -18.82
C VAL A 17 16.53 7.23 -17.74
N GLY A 18 17.20 6.07 -17.77
CA GLY A 18 17.04 5.04 -16.75
C GLY A 18 17.39 5.52 -15.34
N ILE A 19 18.49 6.26 -15.20
CA ILE A 19 18.93 6.82 -13.90
C ILE A 19 17.92 7.87 -13.39
N LEU A 20 17.44 8.76 -14.26
CA LEU A 20 16.46 9.80 -13.90
C LEU A 20 15.10 9.21 -13.52
N ALA A 21 14.65 8.17 -14.23
CA ALA A 21 13.42 7.47 -13.90
C ALA A 21 13.53 6.73 -12.55
N TRP A 22 14.67 6.08 -12.30
CA TRP A 22 14.93 5.35 -11.06
C TRP A 22 15.02 6.27 -9.84
N SER A 23 15.72 7.42 -9.97
CA SER A 23 15.83 8.39 -8.89
C SER A 23 14.47 9.03 -8.54
N SER A 24 13.60 9.20 -9.54
CA SER A 24 12.26 9.74 -9.36
C SER A 24 11.33 8.76 -8.64
N ALA A 25 11.34 7.48 -9.04
CA ALA A 25 10.51 6.46 -8.40
C ALA A 25 10.95 6.19 -6.94
N SER A 26 12.26 6.10 -6.70
CA SER A 26 12.80 5.85 -5.36
C SER A 26 12.61 7.03 -4.40
N SER A 27 12.77 8.27 -4.87
CA SER A 27 12.55 9.46 -4.03
C SER A 27 11.08 9.66 -3.68
N ALA A 28 10.16 9.43 -4.62
CA ALA A 28 8.73 9.46 -4.35
C ALA A 28 8.32 8.37 -3.34
N ALA A 29 8.79 7.13 -3.53
CA ALA A 29 8.55 6.06 -2.57
C ALA A 29 9.11 6.38 -1.17
N ALA A 30 10.30 6.99 -1.10
CA ALA A 30 10.91 7.41 0.16
C ALA A 30 10.11 8.54 0.84
N ALA A 31 9.59 9.50 0.09
CA ALA A 31 8.76 10.58 0.62
C ALA A 31 7.43 10.05 1.18
N THR A 32 6.76 9.13 0.46
CA THR A 32 5.55 8.45 0.94
C THR A 32 5.83 7.63 2.19
N ALA A 33 6.93 6.88 2.22
CA ALA A 33 7.34 6.11 3.40
C ALA A 33 7.64 7.03 4.60
N ALA A 34 8.28 8.18 4.37
CA ALA A 34 8.59 9.14 5.42
C ALA A 34 7.34 9.84 5.99
N ALA A 35 6.38 10.22 5.13
CA ALA A 35 5.10 10.78 5.57
C ALA A 35 4.27 9.74 6.35
N ALA A 36 4.21 8.50 5.85
CA ALA A 36 3.55 7.39 6.52
C ALA A 36 4.19 7.07 7.89
N ALA A 37 5.53 7.10 7.98
CA ALA A 37 6.24 6.91 9.24
C ALA A 37 5.95 8.00 10.27
N LYS A 38 5.60 9.22 9.82
CA LYS A 38 5.16 10.33 10.68
C LYS A 38 3.67 10.25 11.03
N GLY A 39 2.93 9.30 10.47
CA GLY A 39 1.48 9.17 10.65
C GLY A 39 0.66 10.20 9.88
N GLU A 40 1.30 10.96 8.98
CA GLU A 40 0.65 11.92 8.11
C GLU A 40 -0.02 11.20 6.93
N GLN A 41 -1.08 11.79 6.37
CA GLN A 41 -1.74 11.23 5.19
C GLN A 41 -0.82 11.46 3.97
N PRO A 42 -0.34 10.39 3.30
CA PRO A 42 0.60 10.55 2.22
C PRO A 42 -0.08 11.15 0.97
N PRO A 43 0.65 11.93 0.16
CA PRO A 43 0.10 12.47 -1.07
C PRO A 43 -0.18 11.34 -2.08
N SER A 44 -1.21 11.55 -2.91
CA SER A 44 -1.52 10.69 -4.06
C SER A 44 -0.30 10.59 -5.00
N TYR A 45 0.01 9.39 -5.48
CA TYR A 45 1.10 9.20 -6.43
C TYR A 45 0.75 8.10 -7.44
N PHE A 46 0.99 8.40 -8.73
CA PHE A 46 0.63 7.51 -9.85
C PHE A 46 -0.82 7.00 -9.84
N GLY A 47 -1.78 7.82 -9.38
CA GLY A 47 -3.20 7.44 -9.32
C GLY A 47 -3.54 6.47 -8.19
N VAL A 48 -2.61 6.21 -7.27
CA VAL A 48 -2.86 5.51 -6.02
C VAL A 48 -3.08 6.54 -4.93
N GLU A 49 -4.24 6.47 -4.27
CA GLU A 49 -4.64 7.33 -3.16
C GLU A 49 -4.47 6.54 -1.86
N PRO A 50 -3.35 6.71 -1.12
CA PRO A 50 -3.14 5.95 0.09
C PRO A 50 -4.03 6.47 1.23
N GLU A 51 -4.81 5.58 1.84
CA GLU A 51 -5.73 5.91 2.93
C GLU A 51 -5.43 5.13 4.20
N TRP A 52 -5.57 5.78 5.36
CA TRP A 52 -5.51 5.06 6.64
C TRP A 52 -6.75 4.18 6.77
N THR A 53 -6.55 2.91 7.09
CA THR A 53 -7.60 1.90 7.08
C THR A 53 -7.41 0.91 8.21
N CYS A 54 -8.45 0.71 9.00
CA CYS A 54 -8.59 -0.37 9.94
C CYS A 54 -8.88 -1.68 9.20
N VAL A 55 -8.15 -2.73 9.57
CA VAL A 55 -8.32 -4.07 8.99
C VAL A 55 -9.05 -4.94 9.99
N GLU A 56 -10.30 -5.26 9.69
CA GLU A 56 -11.13 -6.13 10.51
C GLU A 56 -11.13 -7.54 9.92
N PRO A 57 -10.60 -8.56 10.62
CA PRO A 57 -10.66 -9.93 10.16
C PRO A 57 -12.10 -10.44 10.04
N ALA A 58 -12.46 -10.96 8.88
CA ALA A 58 -13.72 -11.71 8.71
C ALA A 58 -13.59 -13.18 9.14
N VAL A 59 -12.35 -13.65 9.32
CA VAL A 59 -11.99 -15.01 9.73
C VAL A 59 -11.08 -14.95 10.97
N PRO A 60 -10.90 -16.07 11.69
CA PRO A 60 -9.96 -16.13 12.81
C PRO A 60 -8.55 -15.65 12.40
N PRO A 61 -7.81 -14.93 13.27
CA PRO A 61 -6.48 -14.40 12.93
C PRO A 61 -5.45 -15.45 12.50
N ALA A 62 -5.63 -16.71 12.94
CA ALA A 62 -4.78 -17.83 12.55
C ALA A 62 -5.00 -18.29 11.09
N GLU A 63 -6.13 -17.93 10.49
CA GLU A 63 -6.55 -18.35 9.15
C GLU A 63 -6.49 -17.22 8.11
N LEU A 64 -5.99 -16.04 8.52
CA LEU A 64 -5.70 -14.92 7.63
C LEU A 64 -4.45 -15.26 6.81
N PRO A 65 -4.57 -15.52 5.50
CA PRO A 65 -3.41 -15.59 4.64
C PRO A 65 -2.85 -14.18 4.51
N GLY A 66 -1.62 -14.00 5.00
CA GLY A 66 -0.93 -12.72 4.98
C GLY A 66 0.51 -12.91 4.53
N GLU A 67 0.91 -12.20 3.47
CA GLU A 67 2.32 -12.04 3.14
C GLU A 67 2.87 -10.83 3.91
N GLY A 68 4.10 -10.93 4.43
CA GLY A 68 4.76 -9.80 5.11
C GLY A 68 4.55 -9.69 6.62
N GLY A 69 3.70 -10.52 7.22
CA GLY A 69 3.57 -10.64 8.68
C GLY A 69 2.14 -10.86 9.17
N ARG A 70 1.95 -10.81 10.50
CA ARG A 70 0.61 -10.86 11.11
C ARG A 70 -0.01 -9.47 11.18
N ILE A 71 -1.31 -9.41 10.92
CA ILE A 71 -2.12 -8.20 11.07
C ILE A 71 -2.55 -8.08 12.53
N ASP A 72 -2.49 -6.85 13.03
CA ASP A 72 -2.93 -6.42 14.34
C ASP A 72 -4.20 -5.60 14.16
N PRO A 73 -5.39 -6.15 14.49
CA PRO A 73 -6.67 -5.52 14.18
C PRO A 73 -6.97 -4.27 15.02
N TYR A 74 -6.14 -3.95 16.00
CA TYR A 74 -6.33 -2.80 16.88
C TYR A 74 -5.75 -1.49 16.34
N ARG A 75 -5.03 -1.55 15.21
CA ARG A 75 -4.34 -0.41 14.64
C ARG A 75 -4.60 -0.25 13.14
N PRO A 76 -4.58 0.98 12.64
CA PRO A 76 -4.76 1.26 11.22
C PRO A 76 -3.47 0.97 10.45
N TYR A 77 -3.68 0.59 9.19
CA TYR A 77 -2.65 0.38 8.18
C TYR A 77 -2.86 1.38 7.06
N LEU A 78 -1.80 1.69 6.32
CA LEU A 78 -1.94 2.51 5.12
C LEU A 78 -2.31 1.60 3.95
N ALA A 79 -3.52 1.72 3.43
CA ALA A 79 -4.01 0.94 2.31
C ALA A 79 -3.72 1.64 0.98
N PHE A 80 -3.27 0.87 0.00
CA PHE A 80 -3.03 1.32 -1.39
C PHE A 80 -4.08 0.77 -2.36
N GLY A 81 -5.15 0.17 -1.84
CA GLY A 81 -6.21 -0.49 -2.60
C GLY A 81 -6.06 -2.01 -2.67
N VAL A 82 -6.86 -2.61 -3.56
CA VAL A 82 -6.91 -4.06 -3.78
C VAL A 82 -6.34 -4.39 -5.15
N ALA A 83 -5.39 -5.32 -5.22
CA ALA A 83 -4.76 -5.79 -6.44
C ALA A 83 -4.63 -7.32 -6.41
N GLY A 84 -5.06 -8.00 -7.48
CA GLY A 84 -4.96 -9.46 -7.58
C GLY A 84 -5.76 -10.25 -6.55
N GLY A 85 -6.77 -9.63 -5.92
CA GLY A 85 -7.56 -10.23 -4.84
C GLY A 85 -7.02 -9.94 -3.43
N ASP A 86 -5.88 -9.28 -3.32
CA ASP A 86 -5.26 -8.91 -2.04
C ASP A 86 -5.38 -7.41 -1.79
N ALA A 87 -5.73 -7.03 -0.56
CA ALA A 87 -5.53 -5.69 -0.05
C ALA A 87 -4.02 -5.45 0.18
N VAL A 88 -3.49 -4.42 -0.47
CA VAL A 88 -2.08 -4.02 -0.34
C VAL A 88 -1.99 -2.99 0.77
N LEU A 89 -1.30 -3.35 1.84
CA LEU A 89 -1.20 -2.58 3.08
C LEU A 89 0.25 -2.25 3.39
N TRP A 90 0.46 -1.18 4.16
CA TRP A 90 1.74 -0.83 4.73
C TRP A 90 1.62 -0.65 6.23
N ASP A 91 2.51 -1.32 6.96
CA ASP A 91 2.63 -1.17 8.40
C ASP A 91 3.60 -0.04 8.72
N ALA A 92 3.06 1.11 9.11
CA ALA A 92 3.83 2.28 9.48
C ALA A 92 4.79 2.03 10.66
N ARG A 93 4.49 1.06 11.54
CA ARG A 93 5.36 0.74 12.69
C ARG A 93 6.60 -0.05 12.31
N THR A 94 6.45 -1.04 11.42
CA THR A 94 7.56 -1.89 11.01
C THR A 94 8.23 -1.41 9.72
N GLY A 95 7.59 -0.49 8.99
CA GLY A 95 8.06 -0.01 7.69
C GLY A 95 8.02 -1.11 6.64
N LYS A 96 7.10 -2.08 6.76
CA LYS A 96 7.01 -3.23 5.86
C LYS A 96 5.66 -3.27 5.12
N PRO A 97 5.66 -3.71 3.86
CA PRO A 97 4.42 -4.01 3.16
C PRO A 97 3.80 -5.31 3.70
N LEU A 98 2.47 -5.34 3.74
CA LEU A 98 1.68 -6.54 4.01
C LEU A 98 0.66 -6.71 2.89
N LYS A 99 0.36 -7.96 2.56
CA LYS A 99 -0.77 -8.29 1.70
C LYS A 99 -1.69 -9.22 2.44
N VAL A 100 -2.99 -8.97 2.33
CA VAL A 100 -4.02 -9.85 2.89
C VAL A 100 -5.12 -10.07 1.88
N SER A 101 -5.64 -11.29 1.81
CA SER A 101 -6.78 -11.58 0.94
C SER A 101 -7.96 -10.68 1.26
N ALA A 102 -8.38 -9.85 0.30
CA ALA A 102 -9.46 -8.88 0.46
C ALA A 102 -10.81 -9.57 0.78
N GLY A 103 -11.00 -10.83 0.36
CA GLY A 103 -12.19 -11.62 0.71
C GLY A 103 -12.26 -12.10 2.16
N LYS A 104 -11.18 -11.96 2.95
CA LYS A 104 -11.10 -12.42 4.34
C LYS A 104 -10.96 -11.29 5.36
N VAL A 105 -10.97 -10.04 4.90
CA VAL A 105 -10.88 -8.84 5.75
C VAL A 105 -11.89 -7.81 5.30
N ARG A 106 -12.35 -6.98 6.24
CA ARG A 106 -13.09 -5.75 5.95
C ARG A 106 -12.15 -4.57 6.14
N LEU A 107 -12.06 -3.73 5.12
CA LEU A 107 -11.31 -2.48 5.14
C LEU A 107 -12.25 -1.37 5.58
N VAL A 108 -11.92 -0.70 6.69
CA VAL A 108 -12.72 0.41 7.25
C VAL A 108 -11.84 1.66 7.29
N PRO A 109 -12.24 2.77 6.65
CA PRO A 109 -11.46 4.01 6.68
C PRO A 109 -11.18 4.49 8.12
N ALA A 110 -9.95 4.90 8.36
CA ALA A 110 -9.49 5.52 9.61
C ALA A 110 -8.99 6.94 9.32
N LYS A 111 -9.08 7.83 10.30
CA LYS A 111 -8.69 9.23 10.15
C LYS A 111 -7.18 9.44 10.20
N SER A 112 -6.45 8.61 10.93
CA SER A 112 -5.00 8.75 11.12
C SER A 112 -4.35 7.46 11.63
N ALA A 113 -3.02 7.40 11.57
CA ALA A 113 -2.21 6.31 12.12
C ALA A 113 -2.40 6.07 13.63
N GLY A 114 -2.79 7.10 14.39
CA GLY A 114 -2.95 7.05 15.85
C GLY A 114 -4.35 6.66 16.32
N GLU A 115 -5.30 6.50 15.41
CA GLU A 115 -6.65 6.08 15.77
C GLU A 115 -6.68 4.63 16.25
N ARG A 116 -7.50 4.32 17.25
CA ARG A 116 -7.72 2.94 17.68
C ARG A 116 -8.82 2.33 16.83
N CYS A 117 -8.49 1.23 16.16
CA CYS A 117 -9.48 0.52 15.35
C CYS A 117 -10.51 -0.17 16.24
N PRO A 118 -11.82 0.04 15.98
CA PRO A 118 -12.85 -0.72 16.66
C PRO A 118 -12.77 -2.18 16.20
N LEU A 119 -12.74 -3.12 17.14
CA LEU A 119 -13.02 -4.53 16.81
C LEU A 119 -14.52 -4.65 16.57
N THR A 120 -14.97 -4.36 15.35
CA THR A 120 -16.32 -4.77 14.98
C THR A 120 -16.27 -6.26 14.67
N ALA A 121 -16.97 -7.08 15.46
CA ALA A 121 -17.13 -8.50 15.19
C ALA A 121 -17.63 -8.72 13.74
N PRO A 122 -17.25 -9.84 13.07
CA PRO A 122 -17.62 -10.10 11.69
C PRO A 122 -19.13 -9.95 11.52
N THR A 123 -19.53 -8.88 10.82
CA THR A 123 -20.94 -8.59 10.58
C THR A 123 -21.44 -9.61 9.57
N SER A 124 -22.13 -10.65 10.05
CA SER A 124 -22.87 -11.56 9.19
C SER A 124 -23.91 -10.75 8.40
N GLY A 125 -23.67 -10.56 7.11
CA GLY A 125 -24.66 -10.19 6.08
C GLY A 125 -25.59 -9.03 6.40
N ARG A 126 -25.27 -7.84 5.90
CA ARG A 126 -26.32 -6.86 5.55
C ARG A 126 -26.11 -6.39 4.12
N SER A 127 -26.75 -7.11 3.19
CA SER A 127 -27.02 -6.63 1.84
C SER A 127 -27.95 -5.42 1.94
N PRO A 128 -27.59 -4.23 1.42
CA PRO A 128 -28.58 -3.17 1.24
C PRO A 128 -29.54 -3.61 0.13
N ALA A 129 -30.84 -3.54 0.43
CA ALA A 129 -31.92 -3.81 -0.49
C ALA A 129 -31.85 -2.83 -1.67
N ALA A 130 -32.05 -3.36 -2.87
CA ALA A 130 -32.31 -2.59 -4.08
C ALA A 130 -33.60 -1.76 -3.90
N SER A 131 -33.57 -0.52 -4.38
CA SER A 131 -34.76 0.27 -4.69
C SER A 131 -35.03 0.21 -6.19
#